data_AF-A0A4R1R5K9-F1
#
_entry.id   AF-A0A4R1R5K9-F1
#
_cell.length_a   1.000
_cell.length_b   1.000
_cell.length_c   1.000
_cell.angle_alpha   90.00
_cell.angle_beta   90.00
_cell.angle_gamma   90.00
#
_symmetry.space_group_name_H-M   'P 1'
#
loop_
_entity.id
_entity.type
_entity.pdbx_description
1 polymer ?
#
loop_
_entity_poly.entity_id
_entity_poly.type
_entity_poly.pdbx_seq_one_letter_code
_entity_poly.pdbx_strand_id
1 'polypeptide(L)' 'MANFQKMLKEIARRNGTTPEHVRQEMQRAIDRAWEQNGGMPGSVWAGMTFRGERPTPEELIPQLAALMQKNGTLAG' A
#
# COMPACT_ATOMS: atom_id res chain seq x y z
N MET A 1 -3.03 14.21 -1.91
CA MET A 1 -3.97 13.46 -1.03
C MET A 1 -5.35 13.24 -1.66
N ALA A 2 -5.89 14.16 -2.47
CA ALA A 2 -7.23 14.02 -3.08
C ALA A 2 -7.45 12.74 -3.92
N ASN A 3 -6.42 12.24 -4.62
CA ASN A 3 -6.54 11.02 -5.43
C ASN A 3 -6.69 9.75 -4.59
N PHE A 4 -6.04 9.68 -3.43
CA PHE A 4 -6.16 8.52 -2.55
C PHE A 4 -7.57 8.43 -1.94
N GLN A 5 -8.11 9.56 -1.46
CA GLN A 5 -9.49 9.58 -0.98
C GLN A 5 -10.52 9.26 -2.06
N LYS A 6 -10.30 9.67 -3.31
CA LYS A 6 -11.17 9.27 -4.44
C LYS A 6 -11.13 7.76 -4.68
N MET A 7 -9.96 7.15 -4.62
CA MET A 7 -9.81 5.69 -4.73
C MET A 7 -10.54 4.95 -3.60
N LEU A 8 -10.35 5.39 -2.35
CA LEU A 8 -11.06 4.81 -1.20
C LEU A 8 -12.57 4.92 -1.34
N LYS A 9 -13.09 6.08 -1.79
CA LYS A 9 -14.53 6.28 -2.03
C LYS A 9 -15.08 5.34 -3.09
N GLU A 10 -14.36 5.12 -4.18
CA GLU A 10 -14.81 4.22 -5.23
C GLU A 10 -14.82 2.75 -4.78
N ILE A 11 -13.77 2.31 -4.06
CA ILE A 11 -13.72 0.96 -3.47
C ILE A 11 -14.85 0.79 -2.46
N ALA A 12 -15.06 1.78 -1.59
CA ALA A 12 -16.10 1.77 -0.57
C ALA A 12 -17.50 1.64 -1.20
N ARG A 13 -17.78 2.44 -2.24
CA ARG A 13 -19.04 2.40 -2.99
C ARG A 13 -19.30 1.03 -3.62
N ARG A 14 -18.28 0.41 -4.21
CA ARG A 14 -18.41 -0.92 -4.86
C ARG A 14 -18.68 -2.05 -3.87
N ASN A 15 -18.16 -1.93 -2.64
CA ASN A 15 -18.26 -2.96 -1.61
C ASN A 15 -19.33 -2.66 -0.55
N GLY A 16 -20.14 -1.61 -0.73
CA GLY A 16 -21.17 -1.24 0.24
C GLY A 16 -20.61 -0.86 1.62
N THR A 17 -19.42 -0.26 1.67
CA THR A 17 -18.73 0.10 2.91
C THR A 17 -18.33 1.60 2.92
N THR A 18 -17.57 2.04 3.91
CA THR A 18 -17.08 3.44 4.03
C THR A 18 -15.62 3.58 3.61
N PRO A 19 -15.21 4.74 3.08
CA PRO A 19 -13.81 5.00 2.74
C PRO A 19 -12.85 4.80 3.93
N GLU A 20 -13.31 5.15 5.12
CA GLU A 20 -12.58 4.96 6.38
C GLU A 20 -12.38 3.48 6.68
N HIS A 21 -13.41 2.65 6.50
CA HIS A 21 -13.30 1.20 6.72
C HIS A 21 -12.32 0.57 5.72
N VAL A 22 -12.40 0.96 4.44
CA VAL A 22 -11.44 0.50 3.42
C VAL A 22 -10.00 0.85 3.82
N ARG A 23 -9.76 2.08 4.28
CA ARG A 23 -8.43 2.50 4.74
C ARG A 23 -7.96 1.67 5.95
N GLN A 24 -8.84 1.42 6.91
CA GLN A 24 -8.51 0.62 8.10
C GLN A 24 -8.14 -0.82 7.73
N GLU A 25 -8.91 -1.46 6.85
CA GLU A 25 -8.61 -2.81 6.38
C GLU A 25 -7.29 -2.86 5.59
N MET A 26 -7.01 -1.84 4.77
CA MET A 26 -5.70 -1.70 4.12
C MET A 26 -4.57 -1.60 5.15
N GLN A 27 -4.69 -0.75 6.18
CA GLN A 27 -3.67 -0.63 7.23
C GLN A 27 -3.46 -1.97 7.95
N ARG A 28 -4.54 -2.68 8.32
CA ARG A 28 -4.45 -4.00 8.97
C ARG A 28 -3.72 -5.02 8.11
N ALA A 29 -4.00 -5.04 6.81
CA ALA A 29 -3.32 -5.94 5.87
C ALA A 29 -1.82 -5.61 5.78
N ILE A 30 -1.47 -4.32 5.76
CA ILE A 30 -0.08 -3.85 5.76
C ILE A 30 0.62 -4.24 7.06
N ASP A 31 0.01 -3.97 8.22
CA ASP A 31 0.57 -4.29 9.54
C ASP A 31 0.85 -5.78 9.65
N ARG A 32 -0.10 -6.63 9.22
CA ARG A 32 0.07 -8.09 9.21
C ARG A 32 1.18 -8.56 8.26
N ALA A 33 1.33 -7.90 7.10
CA ALA A 33 2.41 -8.21 6.16
C ALA A 33 3.78 -7.75 6.68
N TRP A 34 3.82 -6.63 7.41
CA TRP A 34 4.99 -6.09 8.07
C TRP A 34 5.45 -6.98 9.23
N GLU A 35 4.53 -7.46 10.06
CA GLU A 35 4.85 -8.39 11.16
C GLU A 35 5.44 -9.71 10.63
N GLN A 36 4.98 -10.18 9.47
CA GLN A 36 5.49 -11.42 8.88
C GLN A 36 6.84 -11.25 8.17
N ASN A 37 7.05 -10.15 7.44
CA ASN A 37 8.16 -10.03 6.49
C ASN A 37 8.87 -8.66 6.48
N GLY A 38 8.46 -7.70 7.32
CA GLY A 38 8.91 -6.29 7.29
C GLY A 38 10.40 -6.09 7.51
N GLY A 39 11.07 -7.04 8.19
CA GLY A 39 12.51 -7.04 8.42
C GLY A 39 13.31 -8.01 7.56
N MET A 40 12.66 -8.77 6.66
CA MET A 40 13.38 -9.79 5.90
C MET A 40 14.14 -9.20 4.70
N PRO A 41 15.44 -9.48 4.57
CA PRO A 41 16.21 -9.16 3.36
C PRO A 41 15.56 -9.78 2.12
N GLY A 42 15.41 -9.01 1.05
CA GLY A 42 14.76 -9.45 -0.20
C GLY A 42 13.24 -9.30 -0.23
N SER A 43 12.63 -8.81 0.85
CA SER A 43 11.22 -8.38 0.82
C SER A 43 11.04 -7.08 0.03
N VAL A 44 9.83 -6.84 -0.47
CA VAL A 44 9.45 -5.60 -1.18
C VAL A 44 9.68 -4.34 -0.31
N TRP A 45 9.76 -4.52 1.01
CA TRP A 45 9.98 -3.47 2.00
C TRP A 45 11.42 -2.93 2.01
N ALA A 46 12.42 -3.77 1.72
CA ALA A 46 13.83 -3.42 1.88
C ALA A 46 14.29 -2.27 0.96
N GLY A 47 13.57 -2.03 -0.14
CA GLY A 47 13.82 -0.94 -1.08
C GLY A 47 12.93 0.29 -0.89
N MET A 48 12.10 0.32 0.15
CA MET A 48 11.13 1.39 0.39
C MET A 48 11.55 2.27 1.56
N THR A 49 11.15 3.54 1.52
CA THR A 49 11.39 4.49 2.62
C THR A 49 10.06 5.01 3.13
N PHE A 50 9.84 4.86 4.43
CA PHE A 50 8.63 5.32 5.12
C PHE A 50 9.00 6.36 6.17
N ARG A 51 8.09 7.29 6.47
CA ARG A 51 8.34 8.34 7.48
C ARG A 51 8.24 7.82 8.91
N GLY A 52 7.49 6.74 9.12
CA GLY A 52 7.31 6.10 10.42
C GLY A 52 7.91 4.69 10.46
N GLU A 53 7.74 4.02 11.60
CA GLU A 53 8.17 2.64 11.81
C GLU A 53 7.47 1.65 10.87
N ARG A 54 6.24 1.98 10.44
CA ARG A 54 5.42 1.14 9.56
C ARG A 54 4.85 1.96 8.40
N PRO A 55 4.68 1.35 7.21
CA PRO A 55 4.04 1.99 6.08
C PRO A 55 2.58 2.32 6.37
N THR A 56 2.14 3.49 5.90
CA THR A 56 0.72 3.81 5.75
C THR A 56 0.23 3.44 4.35
N PRO A 57 -1.07 3.12 4.14
CA PRO A 57 -1.65 2.92 2.82
C PRO A 57 -1.34 4.06 1.85
N GLU A 58 -1.37 5.31 2.32
CA GLU A 58 -1.06 6.50 1.54
C GLU A 58 0.38 6.53 1.01
N GLU A 59 1.33 5.99 1.77
CA GLU A 59 2.75 5.98 1.41
C GLU A 59 3.14 4.72 0.64
N LEU A 60 2.51 3.59 0.94
CA LEU A 60 2.85 2.30 0.36
C LEU A 60 2.33 2.15 -1.07
N ILE A 61 1.07 2.50 -1.32
CA ILE A 61 0.43 2.34 -2.64
C ILE A 61 1.21 3.04 -3.76
N PRO A 62 1.64 4.33 -3.65
CA PRO A 62 2.41 4.96 -4.72
C PRO A 62 3.80 4.32 -4.91
N GLN A 63 4.46 3.85 -3.84
CA GLN A 63 5.76 3.18 -3.94
C GLN A 63 5.63 1.80 -4.60
N LEU A 64 4.60 1.02 -4.26
CA LEU A 64 4.29 -0.24 -4.93
C LEU A 64 3.96 -0.02 -6.41
N ALA A 65 3.12 0.98 -6.72
CA ALA A 65 2.79 1.31 -8.10
C ALA A 65 4.03 1.68 -8.93
N ALA A 66 4.97 2.44 -8.32
CA ALA A 66 6.24 2.78 -8.96
C ALA A 66 7.15 1.55 -9.13
N LEU A 67 7.20 0.66 -8.13
CA LEU A 67 7.97 -0.59 -8.20
C LEU A 67 7.43 -1.53 -9.28
N MET A 68 6.11 -1.66 -9.41
CA MET A 68 5.47 -2.44 -10.47
C MET A 68 5.75 -1.85 -11.86
N GLN A 69 5.75 -0.52 -12.01
CA GLN A 69 6.11 0.14 -13.27
C GLN A 69 7.58 -0.08 -13.64
N LYS A 70 8.49 0.02 -12.65
CA LYS A 70 9.93 -0.24 -12.84
C LYS A 70 10.22 -1.70 -13.17
N ASN A 71 9.54 -2.64 -12.52
CA ASN A 71 9.72 -4.07 -12.78
C ASN A 71 9.04 -4.52 -14.09
N GLY A 72 8.02 -3.79 -14.56
CA GLY A 72 7.41 -3.98 -15.88
C GLY A 72 8.29 -3.56 -17.06
N THR A 73 9.46 -2.95 -16.82
CA THR A 73 10.39 -2.50 -17.87
C THR A 73 11.53 -3.49 -18.17
N LEU A 74 11.57 -4.67 -17.54
CA LEU A 74 12.55 -5.75 -17.82
C LEU A 74 11.96 -6.99 -18.51
N ALA A 75 10.72 -6.90 -18.99
CA ALA A 75 10.12 -7.90 -19.87
C ALA A 75 9.84 -7.32 -21.27
N GLY A 76 10.84 -6.62 -21.81
CA GLY A 76 10.89 -6.16 -23.21
C GLY A 76 12.03 -6.85 -23.93
#